data_AF-A0A8J9S4F3-F1
#
_entry.id   AF-A0A8J9S4F3-F1
#
_cell.length_a   1.000
_cell.length_b   1.000
_cell.length_c   1.000
_cell.angle_alpha   90.00
_cell.angle_beta   90.00
_cell.angle_gamma   90.00
#
_symmetry.space_group_name_H-M   'P 1'
#
loop_
_entity.id
_entity.type
_entity.pdbx_description
1 polymer ?
#
loop_
_entity_poly.entity_id
_entity_poly.type
_entity_poly.pdbx_seq_one_letter_code
_entity_poly.pdbx_strand_id
1 'polypeptide(L)'
;MVCAAKKLAAAHAAMPQDPKHTMPGDVTKLGLPPSAETSETNGNTIKGRNVSGRVWKVRPQKRASTLVKTKTNNLVKSWESRQTEKLARKEALELQKHLQDERRDAAVAKKERRLENEKRRAENEYRNMQKSLQTLNHAKLGSTLKAMSKKQLRQVKKTRLNTKTGVVELVPAYAK
;
A
#
# COMPACT_ATOMS: atom_id res chain seq x y z
N MET A 1 -25.21 -33.13 42.27
CA MET A 1 -25.53 -31.82 41.68
C MET A 1 -25.29 -31.92 40.18
N VAL A 2 -26.38 -31.89 39.40
CA VAL A 2 -26.38 -32.17 37.96
C VAL A 2 -26.19 -30.83 37.23
N CYS A 3 -25.03 -30.61 36.63
CA CYS A 3 -24.78 -29.41 35.82
C CYS A 3 -25.47 -29.55 34.46
N ALA A 4 -26.64 -28.94 34.32
CA ALA A 4 -27.37 -28.84 33.06
C ALA A 4 -26.61 -27.96 32.06
N ALA A 5 -26.14 -28.56 30.96
CA ALA A 5 -25.59 -27.85 29.82
C ALA A 5 -26.71 -27.12 29.07
N LYS A 6 -26.82 -25.81 29.29
CA LYS A 6 -27.79 -24.95 28.59
C LYS A 6 -27.26 -24.64 27.20
N LYS A 7 -27.72 -25.43 26.22
CA LYS A 7 -27.44 -25.23 24.79
C LYS A 7 -28.20 -23.99 24.31
N LEU A 8 -27.53 -22.84 24.28
CA LEU A 8 -28.04 -21.62 23.65
C LEU A 8 -28.03 -21.84 22.13
N ALA A 9 -29.20 -22.17 21.58
CA ALA A 9 -29.44 -22.13 20.14
C ALA A 9 -29.43 -20.66 19.70
N ALA A 10 -28.34 -20.23 19.08
CA ALA A 10 -28.31 -18.97 18.35
C ALA A 10 -29.16 -19.14 17.09
N ALA A 11 -30.39 -18.61 17.12
CA ALA A 11 -31.20 -18.41 15.94
C ALA A 11 -30.40 -17.52 14.97
N HIS A 12 -29.86 -18.12 13.91
CA HIS A 12 -29.40 -17.39 12.73
C HIS A 12 -30.63 -16.74 12.11
N ALA A 13 -30.86 -15.46 12.42
CA ALA A 13 -31.78 -14.64 11.65
C ALA A 13 -31.22 -14.55 10.23
N ALA A 14 -31.84 -15.26 9.30
CA ALA A 14 -31.55 -15.16 7.89
C ALA A 14 -31.83 -13.71 7.46
N MET A 15 -30.75 -12.95 7.23
CA MET A 15 -30.82 -11.68 6.53
C MET A 15 -31.57 -11.89 5.22
N PRO A 16 -32.58 -11.07 4.88
CA PRO A 16 -33.17 -11.12 3.55
C PRO A 16 -32.04 -10.86 2.55
N GLN A 17 -31.75 -11.85 1.72
CA GLN A 17 -30.86 -11.68 0.59
C GLN A 17 -31.58 -10.76 -0.40
N ASP A 18 -31.25 -9.47 -0.35
CA ASP A 18 -31.73 -8.51 -1.34
C ASP A 18 -31.43 -9.06 -2.75
N PRO A 19 -32.40 -9.07 -3.68
CA PRO A 19 -32.13 -9.44 -5.05
C PRO A 19 -31.14 -8.42 -5.62
N LYS A 20 -29.89 -8.89 -5.79
CA LYS A 20 -28.74 -8.22 -6.43
C LYS A 20 -29.15 -6.94 -7.16
N HIS A 21 -28.98 -5.80 -6.49
CA HIS A 21 -29.15 -4.48 -7.11
C HIS A 21 -28.00 -4.27 -8.10
N THR A 22 -28.22 -4.71 -9.34
CA THR A 22 -27.28 -4.50 -10.44
C THR A 22 -27.33 -3.03 -10.85
N MET A 23 -26.26 -2.29 -10.54
CA MET A 23 -26.08 -0.94 -11.07
C MET A 23 -25.90 -1.01 -12.60
N PRO A 24 -26.46 -0.08 -13.38
CA PRO A 24 -26.28 -0.07 -14.83
C PRO A 24 -24.81 0.23 -15.15
N GLY A 25 -24.03 -0.82 -15.44
CA GLY A 25 -22.61 -0.71 -15.84
C GLY A 25 -21.64 -1.77 -15.29
N ASP A 26 -22.11 -2.84 -14.65
CA ASP A 26 -21.20 -3.87 -14.12
C ASP A 26 -20.59 -4.75 -15.24
N VAL A 27 -19.29 -4.56 -15.49
CA VAL A 27 -18.50 -5.15 -16.58
C VAL A 27 -17.92 -6.54 -16.25
N THR A 28 -18.24 -7.11 -15.09
CA THR A 28 -17.58 -8.34 -14.59
C THR A 28 -18.11 -9.66 -15.16
N LYS A 29 -18.97 -9.63 -16.20
CA LYS A 29 -19.47 -10.84 -16.89
C LYS A 29 -19.00 -11.01 -18.34
N LEU A 30 -18.04 -10.24 -18.81
CA LEU A 30 -17.44 -10.41 -20.15
C LEU A 30 -16.21 -11.32 -20.07
N GLY A 31 -16.43 -12.62 -19.90
CA GLY A 31 -15.34 -13.57 -19.75
C GLY A 31 -15.74 -15.03 -19.91
N LEU A 32 -16.39 -15.39 -21.03
CA LEU A 32 -16.31 -16.74 -21.61
C LEU A 32 -16.84 -16.68 -23.06
N PRO A 33 -16.15 -17.26 -24.06
CA PRO A 33 -16.63 -17.22 -25.44
C PRO A 33 -17.82 -18.19 -25.62
N PRO A 34 -18.97 -17.74 -26.15
CA PRO A 34 -19.97 -18.67 -26.65
C PRO A 34 -19.46 -19.28 -27.96
N SER A 35 -19.13 -20.57 -27.90
CA SER A 35 -19.06 -21.43 -29.08
C SER A 35 -20.37 -21.30 -29.85
N ALA A 36 -20.23 -21.08 -31.16
CA ALA A 36 -21.21 -21.28 -32.22
C ALA A 36 -22.68 -21.20 -31.78
N GLU A 37 -23.35 -20.08 -32.08
CA GLU A 37 -24.50 -20.08 -33.00
C GLU A 37 -25.23 -18.73 -33.05
N THR A 38 -25.79 -18.47 -34.23
CA THR A 38 -26.78 -17.44 -34.59
C THR A 38 -26.34 -15.96 -34.67
N SER A 39 -26.33 -15.52 -35.93
CA SER A 39 -26.38 -14.15 -36.42
C SER A 39 -27.68 -13.43 -36.03
N GLU A 40 -27.69 -12.11 -36.26
CA GLU A 40 -28.85 -11.20 -36.27
C GLU A 40 -29.21 -10.54 -34.93
N THR A 41 -28.39 -9.57 -34.50
CA THR A 41 -28.93 -8.35 -33.87
C THR A 41 -27.99 -7.19 -34.13
N ASN A 42 -28.55 -6.12 -34.67
CA ASN A 42 -27.91 -4.91 -35.21
C ASN A 42 -27.37 -5.12 -36.62
N GLY A 43 -27.98 -4.46 -37.62
CA GLY A 43 -27.67 -4.48 -39.06
C GLY A 43 -26.19 -4.25 -39.42
N ASN A 44 -25.38 -5.25 -39.13
CA ASN A 44 -23.93 -5.20 -39.22
C ASN A 44 -23.46 -6.41 -40.01
N THR A 45 -23.73 -6.39 -41.31
CA THR A 45 -23.16 -7.33 -42.28
C THR A 45 -21.63 -7.30 -42.19
N ILE A 46 -21.06 -8.31 -41.54
CA ILE A 46 -19.61 -8.47 -41.37
C ILE A 46 -19.01 -8.84 -42.73
N LYS A 47 -18.20 -7.95 -43.33
CA LYS A 47 -17.46 -8.23 -44.56
C LYS A 47 -16.08 -8.80 -44.21
N GLY A 48 -15.61 -9.79 -44.99
CA GLY A 48 -14.23 -10.30 -44.90
C GLY A 48 -13.95 -11.16 -43.67
N ARG A 49 -14.61 -12.31 -43.57
CA ARG A 49 -14.32 -13.36 -42.59
C ARG A 49 -13.55 -14.49 -43.29
N ASN A 50 -12.46 -14.95 -42.69
CA ASN A 50 -11.74 -16.14 -43.20
C ASN A 50 -12.35 -17.44 -42.62
N VAL A 51 -11.93 -18.60 -43.12
CA VAL A 51 -12.43 -19.92 -42.69
C VAL A 51 -12.21 -20.16 -41.19
N SER A 52 -11.14 -19.60 -40.61
CA SER A 52 -10.87 -19.64 -39.16
C SER A 52 -11.78 -18.74 -38.32
N GLY A 53 -12.74 -18.05 -38.94
CA GLY A 53 -13.73 -17.21 -38.26
C GLY A 53 -13.25 -15.82 -37.86
N ARG A 54 -11.98 -15.47 -38.10
CA ARG A 54 -11.39 -14.17 -37.77
C ARG A 54 -11.71 -13.14 -38.87
N VAL A 55 -12.24 -12.00 -38.46
CA VAL A 55 -12.61 -10.91 -39.36
C VAL A 55 -11.38 -10.02 -39.57
N TRP A 56 -10.89 -9.92 -40.82
CA TRP A 56 -9.71 -9.13 -41.14
C TRP A 56 -10.04 -7.72 -41.64
N LYS A 57 -11.29 -7.49 -42.06
CA LYS A 57 -11.80 -6.16 -42.36
C LYS A 57 -12.60 -5.64 -41.17
N VAL A 58 -11.96 -4.89 -40.28
CA VAL A 58 -12.66 -4.08 -39.27
C VAL A 58 -13.39 -2.96 -40.02
N ARG A 59 -14.69 -2.73 -39.76
CA ARG A 59 -15.38 -1.57 -40.35
C ARG A 59 -14.60 -0.30 -39.94
N PRO A 60 -14.40 0.67 -40.85
CA PRO A 60 -13.87 1.96 -40.44
C PRO A 60 -14.80 2.53 -39.36
N GLN A 61 -14.23 2.89 -38.22
CA GLN A 61 -14.95 3.55 -37.14
C GLN A 61 -15.68 4.78 -37.73
N LYS A 62 -16.97 4.94 -37.44
CA LYS A 62 -17.74 6.09 -37.96
C LYS A 62 -17.00 7.37 -37.58
N ARG A 63 -16.88 8.31 -38.53
CA ARG A 63 -16.22 9.59 -38.30
C ARG A 63 -16.95 10.34 -37.17
N ALA A 64 -16.22 11.05 -36.31
CA ALA A 64 -16.83 11.81 -35.21
C ALA A 64 -17.88 12.83 -35.69
N SER A 65 -17.77 13.31 -36.93
CA SER A 65 -18.76 14.16 -37.59
C SER A 65 -20.10 13.49 -37.90
N THR A 66 -20.17 12.15 -37.89
CA THR A 66 -21.41 11.37 -38.08
C THR A 66 -22.16 11.14 -36.76
N LEU A 67 -21.63 11.63 -35.63
CA LEU A 67 -22.32 11.59 -34.34
C LEU A 67 -23.47 12.62 -34.38
N VAL A 68 -24.70 12.13 -34.41
CA VAL A 68 -25.90 12.97 -34.44
C VAL A 68 -25.94 13.81 -33.16
N LYS A 69 -25.65 15.10 -33.30
CA LYS A 69 -25.75 16.09 -32.23
C LYS A 69 -27.23 16.33 -31.92
N THR A 70 -27.83 15.44 -31.15
CA THR A 70 -29.19 15.62 -30.61
C THR A 70 -29.23 16.81 -29.65
N LYS A 71 -30.42 17.38 -29.42
CA LYS A 71 -30.64 18.43 -28.40
C LYS A 71 -30.08 18.01 -27.03
N THR A 72 -30.18 16.73 -26.71
CA THR A 72 -29.61 16.09 -25.50
C THR A 72 -28.07 16.05 -25.50
N ASN A 73 -27.42 15.92 -26.66
CA ASN A 73 -25.95 16.00 -26.80
C ASN A 73 -25.42 17.45 -26.80
N ASN A 74 -26.26 18.45 -27.08
CA ASN A 74 -25.91 19.87 -27.09
C ASN A 74 -26.34 20.64 -25.82
N LEU A 75 -27.13 20.04 -24.94
CA LEU A 75 -27.46 20.58 -23.62
C LEU A 75 -26.26 20.36 -22.69
N VAL A 76 -25.28 21.24 -22.85
CA VAL A 76 -24.25 21.48 -21.85
C VAL A 76 -24.98 21.75 -20.54
N LYS A 77 -24.64 20.99 -19.48
CA LYS A 77 -25.18 21.18 -18.12
C LYS A 77 -25.33 22.67 -17.79
N SER A 78 -26.42 23.05 -17.12
CA SER A 78 -26.60 24.43 -16.66
C SER A 78 -25.36 24.88 -15.86
N TRP A 79 -25.06 26.17 -15.88
CA TRP A 79 -23.91 26.69 -15.15
C TRP A 79 -23.97 26.32 -13.66
N GLU A 80 -25.15 26.41 -13.06
CA GLU A 80 -25.41 26.02 -11.67
C GLU A 80 -25.09 24.54 -11.43
N SER A 81 -25.57 23.64 -12.29
CA SER A 81 -25.26 22.20 -12.20
C SER A 81 -23.76 21.92 -12.32
N ARG A 82 -23.02 22.70 -13.12
CA ARG A 82 -21.55 22.57 -13.20
C ARG A 82 -20.86 23.07 -11.94
N GLN A 83 -21.36 24.15 -11.32
CA GLN A 83 -20.80 24.65 -10.08
C GLN A 83 -21.05 23.70 -8.92
N THR A 84 -22.26 23.14 -8.79
CA THR A 84 -22.56 22.17 -7.73
C THR A 84 -21.71 20.91 -7.86
N GLU A 85 -21.53 20.38 -9.08
CA GLU A 85 -20.63 19.24 -9.33
C GLU A 85 -19.17 19.59 -9.01
N LYS A 86 -18.73 20.81 -9.32
CA LYS A 86 -17.36 21.26 -9.03
C LYS A 86 -17.12 21.37 -7.53
N LEU A 87 -18.09 21.88 -6.77
CA LEU A 87 -18.03 21.97 -5.31
C LEU A 87 -18.01 20.58 -4.68
N ALA A 88 -18.96 19.70 -5.06
CA ALA A 88 -19.01 18.33 -4.56
C ALA A 88 -17.72 17.56 -4.87
N ARG A 89 -17.14 17.75 -6.06
CA ARG A 89 -15.85 17.15 -6.41
C ARG A 89 -14.72 17.70 -5.55
N LYS A 90 -14.71 19.00 -5.27
CA LYS A 90 -13.70 19.63 -4.41
C LYS A 90 -13.77 19.08 -2.99
N GLU A 91 -14.97 19.00 -2.41
CA GLU A 91 -15.21 18.43 -1.09
C GLU A 91 -14.76 16.96 -1.01
N ALA A 92 -15.10 16.15 -2.02
CA ALA A 92 -14.67 14.75 -2.09
C ALA A 92 -13.14 14.60 -2.15
N LEU A 93 -12.46 15.46 -2.93
CA LEU A 93 -11.00 15.46 -3.03
C LEU A 93 -10.32 15.93 -1.75
N GLU A 94 -10.88 16.94 -1.08
CA GLU A 94 -10.39 17.42 0.21
C GLU A 94 -10.52 16.35 1.28
N LEU A 95 -11.66 15.66 1.34
CA LEU A 95 -11.86 14.52 2.24
C LEU A 95 -10.88 13.38 1.93
N GLN A 96 -10.70 13.03 0.65
CA GLN A 96 -9.73 12.02 0.25
C GLN A 96 -8.31 12.40 0.69
N LYS A 97 -7.91 13.66 0.50
CA LYS A 97 -6.59 14.15 0.90
C LYS A 97 -6.42 14.07 2.41
N HIS A 98 -7.41 14.50 3.18
CA HIS A 98 -7.39 14.41 4.64
C HIS A 98 -7.14 12.97 5.11
N LEU A 99 -7.88 11.99 4.58
CA LEU A 99 -7.70 10.58 4.93
C LEU A 99 -6.32 10.02 4.54
N GLN A 100 -5.73 10.51 3.45
CA GLN A 100 -4.37 10.12 3.06
C GLN A 100 -3.31 10.75 3.96
N ASP A 101 -3.52 11.99 4.37
CA ASP A 101 -2.63 12.74 5.25
C ASP A 101 -2.63 12.09 6.64
N GLU A 102 -3.81 11.81 7.22
CA GLU A 102 -3.94 11.07 8.49
C GLU A 102 -3.22 9.71 8.47
N ARG A 103 -3.34 8.97 7.36
CA ARG A 103 -2.64 7.68 7.20
C ARG A 103 -1.13 7.86 7.16
N ARG A 104 -0.65 8.88 6.45
CA ARG A 104 0.79 9.19 6.37
C ARG A 104 1.32 9.61 7.75
N ASP A 105 0.60 10.46 8.45
CA ASP A 105 0.98 10.94 9.78
C ASP A 105 1.03 9.79 10.79
N ALA A 106 0.04 8.89 10.77
CA ALA A 106 0.05 7.69 11.61
C ALA A 106 1.25 6.77 11.31
N ALA A 107 1.64 6.63 10.03
CA ALA A 107 2.79 5.83 9.64
C ALA A 107 4.12 6.48 10.05
N VAL A 108 4.24 7.80 9.89
CA VAL A 108 5.40 8.59 10.30
C VAL A 108 5.56 8.54 11.82
N ALA A 109 4.51 8.82 12.60
CA ALA A 109 4.55 8.76 14.06
C ALA A 109 4.94 7.36 14.57
N LYS A 110 4.46 6.29 13.91
CA LYS A 110 4.86 4.91 14.24
C LYS A 110 6.35 4.66 13.97
N LYS A 111 6.90 5.23 12.89
CA LYS A 111 8.31 5.13 12.53
C LYS A 111 9.18 5.91 13.52
N GLU A 112 8.80 7.14 13.82
CA GLU A 112 9.49 7.99 14.79
C GLU A 112 9.54 7.34 16.17
N ARG A 113 8.41 6.82 16.67
CA ARG A 113 8.35 6.08 17.93
C ARG A 113 9.28 4.86 17.94
N ARG A 114 9.38 4.12 16.83
CA ARG A 114 10.31 2.98 16.71
C ARG A 114 11.75 3.44 16.78
N LEU A 115 12.10 4.49 16.01
CA LEU A 115 13.46 5.05 16.01
C LEU A 115 13.84 5.60 17.39
N GLU A 116 12.92 6.25 18.10
CA GLU A 116 13.16 6.74 19.45
C GLU A 116 13.34 5.59 20.45
N ASN A 117 12.52 4.54 20.35
CA ASN A 117 12.69 3.35 21.19
C ASN A 117 14.01 2.63 20.93
N GLU A 118 14.43 2.53 19.67
CA GLU A 118 15.73 1.98 19.27
C GLU A 118 16.88 2.85 19.78
N LYS A 119 16.75 4.17 19.67
CA LYS A 119 17.70 5.14 20.22
C LYS A 119 17.86 4.97 21.72
N ARG A 120 16.75 4.93 22.46
CA ARG A 120 16.74 4.73 23.92
C ARG A 120 17.38 3.39 24.32
N ARG A 121 17.09 2.32 23.56
CA ARG A 121 17.70 1.01 23.79
C ARG A 121 19.22 1.09 23.57
N ALA A 122 19.67 1.66 22.45
CA ALA A 122 21.08 1.82 22.13
C ALA A 122 21.82 2.68 23.17
N GLU A 123 21.20 3.77 23.65
CA GLU A 123 21.77 4.61 24.71
C GLU A 123 21.91 3.83 26.02
N ASN A 124 20.88 3.08 26.41
CA ASN A 124 20.92 2.26 27.63
C ASN A 124 21.98 1.15 27.52
N GLU A 125 22.09 0.49 26.37
CA GLU A 125 23.12 -0.50 26.09
C GLU A 125 24.52 0.12 26.18
N TYR A 126 24.75 1.26 25.53
CA TYR A 126 26.01 1.99 25.59
C TYR A 126 26.36 2.41 27.02
N ARG A 127 25.40 2.99 27.76
CA ARG A 127 25.58 3.41 29.16
C ARG A 127 25.90 2.24 30.08
N ASN A 128 25.24 1.10 29.89
CA ASN A 128 25.53 -0.11 30.66
C ASN A 128 26.94 -0.63 30.36
N MET A 129 27.31 -0.73 29.08
CA MET A 129 28.66 -1.16 28.70
C MET A 129 29.73 -0.22 29.24
N GLN A 130 29.54 1.11 29.15
CA GLN A 130 30.47 2.11 29.66
C GLN A 130 30.80 1.93 31.15
N LYS A 131 29.83 1.54 31.98
CA LYS A 131 30.06 1.30 33.43
C LYS A 131 31.04 0.15 33.68
N SER A 132 31.06 -0.85 32.82
CA SER A 132 31.90 -2.05 32.96
C SER A 132 33.28 -1.93 32.30
N LEU A 133 33.50 -0.89 31.50
CA LEU A 133 34.69 -0.77 30.66
C LEU A 133 35.76 0.05 31.36
N GLN A 134 37.00 -0.42 31.22
CA GLN A 134 38.18 0.36 31.58
C GLN A 134 38.70 1.11 30.34
N THR A 135 38.91 2.41 30.49
CA THR A 135 39.46 3.25 29.42
C THR A 135 40.98 3.12 29.38
N LEU A 136 41.52 2.78 28.20
CA LEU A 136 42.97 2.75 28.01
C LEU A 136 43.51 4.17 27.81
N ASN A 137 44.67 4.46 28.40
CA ASN A 137 45.32 5.76 28.27
C ASN A 137 45.83 5.97 26.82
N HIS A 138 45.40 7.06 26.17
CA HIS A 138 45.76 7.38 24.79
C HIS A 138 47.28 7.53 24.58
N ALA A 139 48.00 8.12 25.55
CA ALA A 139 49.43 8.38 25.42
C ALA A 139 50.28 7.10 25.44
N LYS A 140 49.76 6.03 26.06
CA LYS A 140 50.44 4.72 26.19
C LYS A 140 49.73 3.63 25.37
N LEU A 141 48.80 4.00 24.49
CA LEU A 141 47.95 3.04 23.79
C LEU A 141 48.76 2.08 22.92
N GLY A 142 49.77 2.59 22.20
CA GLY A 142 50.59 1.76 21.31
C GLY A 142 51.45 0.72 22.04
N SER A 143 52.05 1.08 23.17
CA SER A 143 52.86 0.14 23.97
C SER A 143 51.98 -0.85 24.74
N THR A 144 50.87 -0.40 25.31
CA THR A 144 49.92 -1.26 26.03
C THR A 144 49.27 -2.29 25.11
N LEU A 145 48.84 -1.93 23.90
CA LEU A 145 48.27 -2.89 22.94
C LEU A 145 49.30 -3.93 22.47
N LYS A 146 50.58 -3.56 22.32
CA LYS A 146 51.65 -4.51 21.96
C LYS A 146 51.98 -5.49 23.09
N ALA A 147 51.85 -5.07 24.34
CA ALA A 147 52.12 -5.90 25.51
C ALA A 147 50.98 -6.87 25.86
N MET A 148 49.73 -6.56 25.46
CA MET A 148 48.57 -7.39 25.75
C MET A 148 48.58 -8.72 25.00
N SER A 149 48.03 -9.75 25.64
CA SER A 149 47.82 -11.06 25.01
C SER A 149 46.76 -11.00 23.89
N LYS A 150 46.84 -11.96 22.95
CA LYS A 150 45.86 -12.11 21.87
C LYS A 150 44.42 -12.24 22.37
N LYS A 151 44.19 -12.84 23.55
CA LYS A 151 42.84 -12.94 24.16
C LYS A 151 42.33 -11.59 24.65
N GLN A 152 43.18 -10.78 25.28
CA GLN A 152 42.83 -9.42 25.74
C GLN A 152 42.53 -8.49 24.55
N LEU A 153 43.33 -8.56 23.48
CA LEU A 153 43.11 -7.75 22.27
C LEU A 153 41.76 -7.99 21.59
N ARG A 154 41.19 -9.20 21.71
CA ARG A 154 39.84 -9.51 21.18
C ARG A 154 38.72 -8.83 21.97
N GLN A 155 38.98 -8.46 23.22
CA GLN A 155 38.01 -7.82 24.10
C GLN A 155 37.97 -6.29 23.92
N VAL A 156 39.04 -5.72 23.35
CA VAL A 156 39.12 -4.28 23.05
C VAL A 156 38.06 -3.90 22.01
N LYS A 157 37.22 -2.93 22.38
CA LYS A 157 36.15 -2.39 21.53
C LYS A 157 36.45 -0.94 21.16
N LYS A 158 36.03 -0.53 19.97
CA LYS A 158 36.09 0.86 19.50
C LYS A 158 34.71 1.49 19.60
N THR A 159 34.68 2.79 19.85
CA THR A 159 33.45 3.58 19.74
C THR A 159 33.18 3.90 18.27
N ARG A 160 31.93 3.75 17.84
CA ARG A 160 31.44 4.11 16.50
C ARG A 160 30.10 4.82 16.65
N LEU A 161 29.81 5.80 15.81
CA LEU A 161 28.47 6.37 15.72
C LEU A 161 27.59 5.47 14.85
N ASN A 162 26.44 5.06 15.38
CA ASN A 162 25.46 4.31 14.62
C ASN A 162 24.75 5.27 13.64
N THR A 163 24.84 4.97 12.34
CA THR A 163 24.26 5.78 11.27
C THR A 163 22.73 5.89 11.31
N LYS A 164 22.05 4.92 11.95
CA LYS A 164 20.58 4.86 12.00
C LYS A 164 19.99 5.62 13.18
N THR A 165 20.60 5.49 14.36
CA THR A 165 20.11 6.09 15.61
C THR A 165 20.87 7.34 16.02
N GLY A 166 22.06 7.57 15.46
CA GLY A 166 22.97 8.65 15.86
C GLY A 166 23.68 8.42 17.19
N VAL A 167 23.47 7.27 17.83
CA VAL A 167 24.02 6.94 19.16
C VAL A 167 25.41 6.32 19.02
N VAL A 168 26.30 6.62 19.96
CA VAL A 168 27.61 5.96 20.05
C VAL A 168 27.42 4.51 20.53
N GLU A 169 27.95 3.55 19.79
CA GLU A 169 27.97 2.13 20.14
C GLU A 169 29.41 1.62 20.28
N LEU A 170 29.58 0.58 21.09
CA LEU A 170 30.85 -0.11 21.31
C LEU A 170 30.93 -1.36 20.43
N VAL A 171 31.79 -1.31 19.44
CA VAL A 171 31.87 -2.29 18.36
C VAL A 171 33.24 -2.97 18.40
N PRO A 172 33.37 -4.28 18.08
CA PRO A 172 34.68 -4.91 18.02
C PRO A 172 35.56 -4.25 16.95
N ALA A 173 36.88 -4.30 17.17
CA ALA A 173 37.86 -3.59 16.34
C ALA A 173 37.70 -3.85 14.83
N TYR A 174 37.30 -5.07 14.45
CA TYR A 174 37.20 -5.52 13.05
C TYR A 174 35.77 -5.63 12.51
N ALA A 175 34.76 -5.08 13.20
CA ALA A 175 33.44 -5.00 12.58
C ALA A 175 33.49 -4.07 11.36
N LYS A 176 32.88 -4.53 10.26
CA LYS A 176 32.67 -3.78 9.02
C LYS A 176 31.39 -2.95 9.16
#